data_AF-X1JYL2-F1
#
_entry.id   AF-X1JYL2-F1
#
_cell.length_a   1.000
_cell.length_b   1.000
_cell.length_c   1.000
_cell.angle_alpha   90.00
_cell.angle_beta   90.00
_cell.angle_gamma   90.00
#
_symmetry.space_group_name_H-M   'P 1'
#
loop_
_entity.id
_entity.type
_entity.pdbx_description
1 polymer ?
#
loop_
_entity_poly.entity_id
_entity_poly.type
_entity_poly.pdbx_seq_one_letter_code
_entity_poly.pdbx_strand_id
1 'polypeptide(L)'
;SPFKNNWRISSWPIKLSFNVSFEELLAAFKRQLHHFIDIKIRGNNIIERLYATYMPAPFLSIIISDCIEKGKDYNAGGARYNTDYIQGVGIGTITDNLSTIKYHVFDQKNISMKKLKETLKDNFIGHEEIRQLFL
;
A
#
# COMPACT_ATOMS: atom_id res chain seq x y z
N SER A 1 22.22 -7.04 1.45
CA SER A 1 21.24 -6.19 2.15
C SER A 1 20.67 -6.96 3.33
N PRO A 2 20.68 -6.41 4.56
CA PRO A 2 20.44 -7.18 5.80
C PRO A 2 18.96 -7.39 6.16
N PHE A 3 18.00 -7.15 5.26
CA PHE A 3 16.57 -7.37 5.53
C PHE A 3 16.02 -8.59 4.79
N LYS A 4 16.51 -9.79 5.08
CA LYS A 4 15.76 -11.04 4.78
C LYS A 4 14.97 -11.44 6.02
N ASN A 5 13.91 -10.67 6.27
CA ASN A 5 12.96 -10.95 7.33
C ASN A 5 11.96 -12.02 6.83
N ASN A 6 12.06 -13.25 7.33
CA ASN A 6 11.13 -14.35 7.04
C ASN A 6 9.76 -14.20 7.74
N TRP A 7 9.44 -12.99 8.22
CA TRP A 7 8.18 -12.70 8.89
C TRP A 7 7.04 -12.71 7.87
N ARG A 8 5.99 -13.44 8.18
CA ARG A 8 4.77 -13.44 7.38
C ARG A 8 3.98 -12.16 7.69
N ILE A 9 4.12 -11.14 6.85
CA ILE A 9 3.55 -9.79 7.07
C ILE A 9 2.03 -9.78 6.90
N SER A 10 1.48 -10.60 6.00
CA SER A 10 0.03 -10.79 5.86
C SER A 10 -0.37 -12.25 6.10
N SER A 11 -1.46 -12.45 6.84
CA SER A 11 -1.97 -13.78 7.26
C SER A 11 -2.55 -14.62 6.12
N TRP A 12 -2.62 -14.06 4.90
CA TRP A 12 -3.22 -14.70 3.74
C TRP A 12 -2.16 -15.36 2.84
N PRO A 13 -2.24 -16.68 2.60
CA PRO A 13 -1.33 -17.33 1.68
C PRO A 13 -1.79 -17.01 0.27
N ILE A 14 -1.11 -16.09 -0.41
CA ILE A 14 -1.25 -15.98 -1.87
C ILE A 14 -0.49 -17.16 -2.48
N LYS A 15 -1.10 -18.34 -2.50
CA LYS A 15 -0.67 -19.41 -3.39
C LYS A 15 -1.21 -19.11 -4.78
N LEU A 16 -0.54 -18.20 -5.49
CA LEU A 16 -0.71 -18.11 -6.95
C LEU A 16 -0.07 -19.38 -7.55
N SER A 17 -0.90 -20.26 -8.10
CA SER A 17 -0.44 -21.37 -8.94
C SER A 17 0.29 -20.81 -10.17
N PHE A 18 1.10 -21.63 -10.84
CA PHE A 18 1.83 -21.18 -12.03
C PHE A 18 0.91 -20.91 -13.24
N ASN A 19 -0.34 -21.38 -13.20
CA ASN A 19 -1.38 -21.19 -14.22
C ASN A 19 -2.52 -20.33 -13.66
N VAL A 20 -2.24 -19.05 -13.42
CA VAL A 20 -3.26 -18.05 -13.06
C VAL A 20 -3.56 -17.17 -14.26
N SER A 21 -4.70 -16.48 -14.28
CA SER A 21 -4.95 -15.39 -15.23
C SER A 21 -4.46 -14.04 -14.69
N PHE A 22 -4.40 -13.02 -15.55
CA PHE A 22 -4.06 -11.66 -15.10
C PHE A 22 -5.12 -11.10 -14.14
N GLU A 23 -6.39 -11.41 -14.37
CA GLU A 23 -7.51 -11.01 -13.51
C GLU A 23 -7.38 -11.62 -12.12
N GLU A 24 -6.97 -12.89 -12.01
CA GLU A 24 -6.72 -13.54 -10.73
C GLU A 24 -5.54 -12.92 -9.99
N LEU A 25 -4.46 -12.56 -10.71
CA LEU A 25 -3.33 -11.82 -10.17
C LEU A 25 -3.77 -10.44 -9.64
N LEU A 26 -4.53 -9.69 -10.44
CA LEU A 26 -5.03 -8.37 -10.06
C LEU A 26 -6.00 -8.45 -8.88
N ALA A 27 -6.86 -9.47 -8.83
CA ALA A 27 -7.73 -9.71 -7.70
C ALA A 27 -6.94 -10.06 -6.43
N ALA A 28 -5.86 -10.84 -6.54
CA ALA A 28 -4.96 -11.13 -5.42
C ALA A 28 -4.25 -9.87 -4.92
N PHE A 29 -3.80 -9.01 -5.83
CA PHE A 29 -3.22 -7.70 -5.50
C PHE A 29 -4.23 -6.81 -4.75
N LYS A 30 -5.45 -6.64 -5.27
CA LYS A 30 -6.52 -5.85 -4.62
C LYS A 30 -6.83 -6.35 -3.21
N ARG A 31 -6.87 -7.67 -3.00
CA ARG A 31 -7.07 -8.25 -1.66
C ARG A 31 -5.96 -7.88 -0.69
N GLN A 32 -4.70 -7.90 -1.12
CA GLN A 32 -3.59 -7.44 -0.26
C GLN A 32 -3.69 -5.95 0.04
N LEU A 33 -3.99 -5.13 -0.97
CA LEU A 33 -4.17 -3.69 -0.78
C LEU A 33 -5.26 -3.40 0.26
N HIS A 34 -6.43 -4.04 0.14
CA HIS A 34 -7.52 -3.88 1.11
C HIS A 34 -7.09 -4.28 2.53
N HIS A 35 -6.40 -5.41 2.68
CA HIS A 35 -5.90 -5.86 3.99
C HIS A 35 -5.00 -4.83 4.67
N PHE A 36 -4.08 -4.20 3.92
CA PHE A 36 -3.20 -3.17 4.47
C PHE A 36 -3.95 -1.87 4.76
N ILE A 37 -4.94 -1.50 3.95
CA ILE A 37 -5.83 -0.36 4.22
C ILE A 37 -6.58 -0.59 5.54
N ASP A 38 -7.15 -1.77 5.76
CA ASP A 38 -7.88 -2.08 7.00
C ASP A 38 -6.98 -2.03 8.25
N ILE A 39 -5.72 -2.46 8.14
CA ILE A 39 -4.74 -2.31 9.22
C ILE A 39 -4.44 -0.84 9.46
N LYS A 40 -4.21 -0.05 8.40
CA LYS A 40 -3.90 1.37 8.50
C LYS A 40 -5.04 2.18 9.12
N ILE A 41 -6.29 1.93 8.70
CA ILE A 41 -7.48 2.59 9.28
C ILE A 41 -7.59 2.29 10.77
N ARG A 42 -7.45 1.03 11.17
CA ARG A 42 -7.48 0.67 12.61
C ARG A 42 -6.39 1.37 13.40
N GLY A 43 -5.17 1.46 12.85
CA GLY A 43 -4.07 2.21 13.46
C GLY A 43 -4.37 3.70 13.58
N ASN A 44 -4.91 4.32 12.52
CA ASN A 44 -5.29 5.73 12.51
C ASN A 44 -6.33 6.05 13.59
N ASN A 45 -7.41 5.28 13.68
CA ASN A 45 -8.45 5.50 14.70
C ASN A 45 -7.90 5.47 16.13
N ILE A 46 -6.90 4.61 16.39
CA ILE A 46 -6.23 4.55 17.69
C ILE A 46 -5.39 5.82 17.90
N ILE A 47 -4.59 6.21 16.90
CA ILE A 47 -3.73 7.39 16.97
C ILE A 47 -4.57 8.67 17.17
N GLU A 48 -5.64 8.85 16.41
CA GLU A 48 -6.55 10.00 16.54
C GLU A 48 -7.12 10.10 17.96
N ARG A 49 -7.55 8.98 18.54
CA ARG A 49 -8.04 8.96 19.93
C ARG A 49 -6.95 9.31 20.94
N LEU A 50 -5.72 8.86 20.72
CA LEU A 50 -4.58 9.21 21.56
C LEU A 50 -4.27 10.71 21.46
N TYR A 51 -4.30 11.29 20.26
CA TYR A 51 -4.06 12.73 20.06
C TYR A 51 -5.12 13.58 20.75
N ALA A 52 -6.40 13.22 20.59
CA ALA A 52 -7.50 13.91 21.26
C ALA A 52 -7.40 13.87 22.79
N THR A 53 -6.82 12.80 23.36
CA THR A 53 -6.75 12.59 24.82
C THR A 53 -5.47 13.17 25.43
N TYR A 54 -4.32 12.94 24.80
CA TYR A 54 -3.00 13.19 25.39
C TYR A 54 -2.27 14.38 24.78
N MET A 55 -2.72 14.85 23.61
CA MET A 55 -2.07 15.95 22.90
C MET A 55 -3.09 17.03 22.48
N PRO A 56 -3.88 17.59 23.41
CA PRO A 56 -4.74 18.72 23.06
C PRO A 56 -3.90 19.89 22.53
N ALA A 57 -4.41 20.60 21.54
CA ALA A 57 -3.73 21.72 20.90
C ALA A 57 -4.46 23.05 21.15
N PRO A 58 -4.48 23.57 22.40
CA PRO A 58 -5.30 24.73 22.78
C PRO A 58 -4.94 26.00 22.00
N PHE A 59 -3.66 26.22 21.71
CA PHE A 59 -3.24 27.38 20.91
C PHE A 59 -3.75 27.30 19.46
N LEU A 60 -3.82 26.10 18.88
CA LEU A 60 -4.39 25.91 17.55
C LEU A 60 -5.92 26.08 17.59
N SER A 61 -6.55 25.61 18.66
CA SER A 61 -8.00 25.73 18.88
C SER A 61 -8.50 27.17 18.96
N ILE A 62 -7.69 28.13 19.41
CA ILE A 62 -8.11 29.55 19.47
C ILE A 62 -8.05 30.28 18.12
N ILE A 63 -7.28 29.76 17.15
CA ILE A 63 -7.11 30.39 15.82
C ILE A 63 -7.86 29.66 14.69
N ILE A 64 -8.41 28.47 14.96
CA ILE A 64 -9.19 27.69 13.98
C ILE A 64 -10.69 27.89 14.23
N SER A 65 -11.43 28.14 13.14
CA SER A 65 -12.88 28.36 13.18
C SER A 65 -13.64 27.20 13.83
N ASP A 66 -14.65 27.55 14.61
CA ASP A 66 -15.63 26.69 15.27
C ASP A 66 -15.12 25.88 16.48
N CYS A 67 -13.81 25.84 16.74
CA CYS A 67 -13.27 25.18 17.93
C CYS A 67 -13.78 25.83 19.23
N ILE A 68 -13.77 27.18 19.28
CA ILE A 68 -14.30 27.94 20.42
C ILE A 68 -15.82 27.79 20.53
N GLU A 69 -16.54 27.96 19.42
CA GLU A 69 -18.00 27.86 19.37
C GLU A 69 -18.49 26.47 19.83
N LYS A 70 -17.80 25.41 19.44
CA LYS A 70 -18.11 24.03 19.83
C LYS A 70 -17.53 23.64 21.19
N GLY A 71 -16.73 24.48 21.83
CA GLY A 71 -16.03 24.18 23.08
C GLY A 71 -15.15 22.92 22.98
N LYS A 72 -14.56 22.67 21.81
CA LYS A 72 -13.85 21.41 21.51
C LYS A 72 -12.46 21.70 20.94
N ASP A 73 -11.47 20.97 21.44
CA ASP A 73 -10.09 21.09 20.95
C ASP A 73 -9.97 20.67 19.48
N TYR A 74 -9.02 21.27 18.76
CA TYR A 74 -8.67 20.98 17.39
C TYR A 74 -8.41 19.48 17.16
N ASN A 75 -7.56 18.85 17.98
CA ASN A 75 -7.24 17.42 17.82
C ASN A 75 -8.39 16.49 18.23
N ALA A 76 -9.40 17.02 18.92
CA ALA A 76 -10.65 16.32 19.20
C ALA A 76 -11.72 16.57 18.13
N GLY A 77 -11.42 17.29 17.04
CA GLY A 77 -12.34 17.57 15.94
C GLY A 77 -13.17 18.85 16.13
N GLY A 78 -12.63 19.84 16.82
CA GLY A 78 -13.26 21.16 16.99
C GLY A 78 -13.37 21.97 15.70
N ALA A 79 -12.54 21.69 14.69
CA ALA A 79 -12.54 22.42 13.43
C ALA A 79 -13.87 22.29 12.67
N ARG A 80 -14.17 23.28 11.83
CA ARG A 80 -15.33 23.27 10.91
C ARG A 80 -15.34 22.03 10.01
N TYR A 81 -14.17 21.65 9.49
CA TYR A 81 -13.95 20.48 8.65
C TYR A 81 -12.79 19.66 9.21
N ASN A 82 -12.99 18.34 9.34
CA ASN A 82 -11.96 17.40 9.75
C ASN A 82 -11.80 16.37 8.62
N THR A 83 -10.58 16.22 8.10
CA THR A 83 -10.30 15.33 6.97
C THR A 83 -9.07 14.50 7.27
N ASP A 84 -9.19 13.19 7.09
CA ASP A 84 -8.10 12.25 7.22
C ASP A 84 -7.70 11.69 5.86
N TYR A 85 -6.40 11.49 5.65
CA TYR A 85 -5.85 11.05 4.38
C TYR A 85 -4.97 9.81 4.54
N ILE A 86 -5.14 8.86 3.62
CA ILE A 86 -4.16 7.79 3.41
C ILE A 86 -3.31 8.19 2.21
N GLN A 87 -2.01 8.34 2.43
CA GLN A 87 -1.07 8.71 1.36
C GLN A 87 -0.74 7.48 0.50
N GLY A 88 -1.19 7.50 -0.75
CA GLY A 88 -0.78 6.52 -1.75
C GLY A 88 0.59 6.86 -2.32
N VAL A 89 1.58 5.98 -2.13
CA VAL A 89 2.93 6.12 -2.69
C VAL A 89 3.20 5.00 -3.70
N GLY A 90 3.98 5.29 -4.75
CA GLY A 90 4.41 4.28 -5.72
C GLY A 90 3.38 3.92 -6.79
N ILE A 91 2.42 4.81 -7.09
CA ILE A 91 1.38 4.55 -8.11
C ILE A 91 1.97 4.36 -9.52
N GLY A 92 3.03 5.09 -9.88
CA GLY A 92 3.73 4.90 -11.16
C GLY A 92 4.38 3.53 -11.23
N THR A 93 5.25 3.22 -10.26
CA THR A 93 5.95 1.94 -10.17
C THR A 93 4.99 0.75 -10.22
N ILE A 94 3.87 0.80 -9.51
CA ILE A 94 2.93 -0.33 -9.53
C ILE A 94 2.16 -0.44 -10.85
N THR A 95 1.88 0.69 -11.49
CA THR A 95 1.26 0.71 -12.81
C THR A 95 2.19 0.07 -13.82
N ASP A 96 3.45 0.51 -13.87
CA ASP A 96 4.47 -0.03 -14.78
C ASP A 96 4.69 -1.52 -14.54
N ASN A 97 4.81 -1.94 -13.28
CA ASN A 97 4.95 -3.35 -12.92
C ASN A 97 3.78 -4.19 -13.41
N LEU A 98 2.53 -3.75 -13.20
CA LEU A 98 1.35 -4.50 -13.59
C LEU A 98 1.17 -4.52 -15.12
N SER A 99 1.47 -3.43 -15.82
CA SER A 99 1.40 -3.37 -17.28
C SER A 99 2.45 -4.27 -17.93
N THR A 100 3.69 -4.23 -17.45
CA THR A 100 4.79 -5.06 -17.97
C THR A 100 4.51 -6.53 -17.72
N ILE A 101 4.01 -6.89 -16.53
CA ILE A 101 3.60 -8.27 -16.23
C ILE A 101 2.45 -8.70 -17.13
N LYS A 102 1.40 -7.87 -17.31
CA LYS A 102 0.28 -8.18 -18.20
C LYS A 102 0.79 -8.47 -19.61
N TYR A 103 1.61 -7.57 -20.15
CA TYR A 103 2.07 -7.64 -21.52
C TYR A 103 2.99 -8.85 -21.77
N HIS A 104 4.05 -9.03 -20.98
CA HIS A 104 5.04 -10.06 -21.24
C HIS A 104 4.64 -11.46 -20.76
N VAL A 105 3.90 -11.55 -19.65
CA VAL A 105 3.56 -12.85 -19.05
C VAL A 105 2.22 -13.38 -19.55
N PHE A 106 1.23 -12.51 -19.77
CA PHE A 106 -0.13 -12.94 -20.11
C PHE A 106 -0.51 -12.72 -21.57
N ASP A 107 -0.19 -11.56 -22.14
CA ASP A 107 -0.57 -11.21 -23.52
C ASP A 107 0.39 -11.86 -24.53
N GLN A 108 1.68 -11.51 -24.49
CA GLN A 108 2.72 -12.02 -25.40
C GLN A 108 3.22 -13.41 -25.00
N LYS A 109 3.11 -13.75 -23.71
CA LYS A 109 3.58 -15.04 -23.13
C LYS A 109 5.05 -15.34 -23.46
N ASN A 110 5.87 -14.32 -23.66
CA ASN A 110 7.30 -14.48 -23.94
C ASN A 110 8.11 -14.74 -22.65
N ILE A 111 7.51 -14.54 -21.48
CA ILE A 111 8.09 -14.87 -20.17
C ILE A 111 7.07 -15.66 -19.35
N SER A 112 7.47 -16.81 -18.79
CA SER A 112 6.60 -17.56 -17.89
C SER A 112 6.56 -16.94 -16.48
N MET A 113 5.44 -17.10 -15.76
CA MET A 113 5.32 -16.68 -14.35
C MET A 113 6.41 -17.30 -13.45
N LYS A 114 6.84 -18.53 -13.76
CA LYS A 114 7.95 -19.18 -13.05
C LYS A 114 9.27 -18.44 -13.28
N LYS A 115 9.61 -18.16 -14.54
CA LYS A 115 10.82 -17.43 -14.90
C LYS A 115 10.83 -16.03 -14.29
N LEU A 116 9.69 -15.32 -14.34
CA LEU A 116 9.56 -14.01 -13.67
C LEU A 116 9.87 -14.09 -12.16
N LYS A 117 9.31 -15.06 -11.44
CA LYS A 117 9.60 -15.24 -10.00
C LYS A 117 11.07 -15.51 -9.72
N GLU A 118 11.73 -16.32 -10.55
CA GLU A 118 13.16 -16.61 -10.45
C GLU A 118 13.99 -15.34 -10.70
N THR A 119 13.71 -14.63 -11.79
CA THR A 119 14.37 -13.36 -12.14
C THR A 119 14.24 -12.31 -11.04
N LEU A 120 13.04 -12.14 -10.46
CA LEU A 120 12.83 -11.21 -9.34
C LEU A 120 13.57 -11.65 -8.07
N LYS A 121 13.60 -12.95 -7.77
CA LYS A 121 14.31 -13.51 -6.62
C LYS A 121 15.82 -13.27 -6.70
N ASP A 122 16.36 -13.36 -7.91
CA ASP A 122 17.79 -13.14 -8.20
C ASP A 122 18.12 -11.65 -8.37
N ASN A 123 17.14 -10.75 -8.19
CA ASN A 123 17.31 -9.32 -8.44
C ASN A 123 17.87 -9.02 -9.84
N PHE A 124 17.36 -9.72 -10.85
CA PHE A 124 17.78 -9.67 -12.26
C PHE A 124 19.23 -10.09 -12.55
N ILE A 125 20.01 -10.54 -11.55
CA ILE A 125 21.39 -11.01 -11.77
C ILE A 125 21.36 -12.25 -12.67
N GLY A 126 21.97 -12.15 -13.86
CA GLY A 126 21.98 -13.23 -14.85
C GLY A 126 20.71 -13.33 -15.70
N HIS A 127 19.83 -12.31 -15.65
CA HIS A 127 18.60 -12.21 -16.45
C HIS A 127 18.46 -10.80 -17.06
N GLU A 128 19.57 -10.22 -17.53
CA GLU A 128 19.61 -8.83 -18.03
C GLU A 128 18.71 -8.65 -19.26
N GLU A 129 18.57 -9.68 -20.09
CA GLU A 129 17.66 -9.70 -21.23
C GLU A 129 16.20 -9.47 -20.80
N ILE A 130 15.80 -10.00 -19.63
CA ILE A 130 14.46 -9.78 -19.07
C ILE A 130 14.37 -8.39 -18.46
N ARG A 131 15.44 -7.91 -17.81
CA ARG A 131 15.47 -6.56 -17.26
C ARG A 131 15.25 -5.51 -18.34
N GLN A 132 15.89 -5.65 -19.50
CA GLN A 132 15.74 -4.71 -20.62
C GLN A 132 14.33 -4.71 -21.23
N LEU A 133 13.56 -5.79 -21.09
CA LEU A 133 12.15 -5.82 -21.49
C LEU A 133 11.24 -5.06 -20.51
N PHE A 134 11.71 -4.84 -19.27
CA PHE A 134 10.92 -4.31 -18.16
C PHE A 134 11.26 -2.84 -17.85
N LEU A 135 12.23 -2.27 -18.57
CA LEU A 135 12.64 -0.85 -18.54
C LEU A 135 11.88 -0.04 -19.59
#